data_AF-A0A812NAC5-F1
#
_entry.id   AF-A0A812NAC5-F1
#
_cell.length_a   1.000
_cell.length_b   1.000
_cell.length_c   1.000
_cell.angle_alpha   90.00
_cell.angle_beta   90.00
_cell.angle_gamma   90.00
#
_symmetry.space_group_name_H-M   'P 1'
#
loop_
_entity.id
_entity.type
_entity.pdbx_description
1 polymer ?
#
loop_
_entity_poly.entity_id
_entity_poly.type
_entity_poly.pdbx_seq_one_letter_code
_entity_poly.pdbx_strand_id
1 'polypeptide(L)'
;MYDVCPEVVIVKTTSREVIVTLTGADCHRIGQAEEEIFEEGSLQCREGIQLGGHDVEGFTIQGMLCAGGKVRRDYWRDGQERTKQWMTTKEKHDRDDTIQDIPAALAGCADLGETRLKRTEADVRKLTPDTVLVLRQGVAYVDLLDQGKFAPLCSFVSHWWGEETLQFAASLRKHAESAYPEDPGEMCYYICTFSNSQHCVDLGSDWTVSPFNRALEHVAQCYRQKQEAMFGAVMLFDENCTTLTRIWCIFETWRCHNLKLPFTLYSCEGKLTRTSTSSLAERLRALVSQIDLASTSCSELGDKLMIEKAIREAPGGFLAVFAKLRLQASEEL
;
A
#
# COMPACT_ATOMS: atom_id res chain seq x y z
N MET A 1 -10.15 -17.38 6.06
CA MET A 1 -9.89 -16.49 7.22
C MET A 1 -8.42 -16.71 7.56
N TYR A 2 -7.53 -15.85 7.03
CA TYR A 2 -6.09 -16.01 7.26
C TYR A 2 -5.77 -15.44 8.64
N ASP A 3 -5.24 -16.28 9.53
CA ASP A 3 -4.66 -15.83 10.80
C ASP A 3 -3.47 -14.92 10.49
N VAL A 4 -3.69 -13.62 10.63
CA VAL A 4 -2.67 -12.59 10.40
C VAL A 4 -1.61 -12.78 11.48
N CYS A 5 -0.38 -13.09 11.06
CA CYS A 5 0.76 -13.20 11.94
C CYS A 5 0.93 -11.89 12.75
N PRO A 6 1.16 -11.93 14.08
CA PRO A 6 1.24 -10.74 14.92
C PRO A 6 2.32 -9.72 14.51
N GLU A 7 3.24 -10.11 13.62
CA GLU A 7 4.43 -9.34 13.23
C GLU A 7 4.50 -9.08 11.71
N VAL A 8 3.37 -9.01 11.00
CA VAL A 8 3.37 -8.34 9.68
C VAL A 8 3.38 -6.82 9.91
N VAL A 9 4.59 -6.29 10.05
CA VAL A 9 4.95 -4.88 10.32
C VAL A 9 4.63 -3.94 9.13
N ILE A 10 3.87 -4.37 8.12
CA ILE A 10 3.59 -3.52 6.94
C ILE A 10 2.21 -2.84 7.02
N VAL A 11 1.24 -3.37 7.78
CA VAL A 11 -0.15 -2.85 7.78
C VAL A 11 -0.41 -1.81 8.89
N LYS A 12 0.59 -1.40 9.69
CA LYS A 12 0.37 -0.51 10.86
C LYS A 12 1.23 0.75 10.91
N THR A 13 1.92 1.09 9.82
CA THR A 13 3.02 2.07 9.83
C THR A 13 2.74 3.28 8.93
N THR A 14 1.80 3.16 8.00
CA THR A 14 1.39 4.26 7.13
C THR A 14 0.10 4.88 7.61
N SER A 15 0.18 5.64 8.70
CA SER A 15 -0.97 6.40 9.18
C SER A 15 -0.59 7.84 9.49
N ARG A 16 -1.46 8.78 9.13
CA ARG A 16 -1.45 10.10 9.74
C ARG A 16 -2.02 9.98 11.15
N GLU A 17 -1.48 10.75 12.09
CA GLU A 17 -1.93 10.79 13.48
C GLU A 17 -2.31 12.22 13.85
N VAL A 18 -3.43 12.37 14.55
CA VAL A 18 -3.88 13.65 15.13
C VAL A 18 -4.25 13.38 16.59
N ILE A 19 -3.80 14.25 17.49
CA ILE A 19 -4.02 14.15 18.93
C ILE A 19 -4.83 15.36 19.38
N VAL A 20 -6.11 15.16 19.68
CA VAL A 20 -7.00 16.27 20.06
C VAL A 20 -7.36 16.18 21.52
N THR A 21 -7.34 17.32 22.21
CA THR A 21 -7.97 17.46 23.52
C THR A 21 -9.42 17.90 23.30
N LEU A 22 -10.38 17.11 23.77
CA LEU A 22 -11.79 17.41 23.60
C LEU A 22 -12.22 18.62 24.42
N THR A 23 -12.96 19.51 23.80
CA THR A 23 -13.71 20.58 24.45
C THR A 23 -15.11 20.09 24.84
N GLY A 24 -15.82 20.85 25.68
CA GLY A 24 -17.23 20.55 25.98
C GLY A 24 -18.12 20.53 24.73
N ALA A 25 -17.82 21.38 23.74
CA ALA A 25 -18.53 21.38 22.46
C ALA A 25 -18.23 20.12 21.63
N ASP A 26 -17.01 19.57 21.70
CA ASP A 26 -16.67 18.32 21.03
C ASP A 26 -17.43 17.13 21.64
N CYS A 27 -17.43 17.01 22.98
CA CYS A 27 -18.17 15.95 23.67
C CYS A 27 -19.67 16.00 23.39
N HIS A 28 -20.25 17.20 23.37
CA HIS A 28 -21.66 17.39 23.03
C HIS A 28 -21.96 16.95 21.59
N ARG A 29 -21.10 17.33 20.63
CA ARG A 29 -21.23 16.90 19.22
C ARG A 29 -21.15 15.38 19.11
N ILE A 30 -20.09 14.77 19.64
CA ILE A 30 -19.90 13.30 19.60
C ILE A 30 -21.10 12.58 20.24
N GLY A 31 -21.63 13.10 21.35
CA GLY A 31 -22.75 12.47 22.06
C GLY A 31 -24.13 12.63 21.42
N GLN A 32 -24.38 13.69 20.64
CA GLN A 32 -25.68 13.93 19.99
C GLN A 32 -25.76 13.41 18.56
N ALA A 33 -24.61 13.31 17.91
CA ALA A 33 -24.51 13.12 16.48
C ALA A 33 -23.58 11.95 16.16
N GLU A 34 -23.60 10.88 16.96
CA GLU A 34 -22.76 9.69 16.72
C GLU A 34 -22.93 9.17 15.27
N GLU A 35 -24.18 9.12 14.79
CA GLU A 35 -24.51 8.75 13.41
C GLU A 35 -24.18 9.83 12.37
N GLU A 36 -24.07 11.10 12.75
CA GLU A 36 -23.69 12.21 11.85
C GLU A 36 -22.17 12.41 11.80
N ILE A 37 -21.44 11.94 12.82
CA ILE A 37 -19.99 12.12 12.96
C ILE A 37 -19.24 10.91 12.45
N PHE A 38 -19.77 9.71 12.67
CA PHE A 38 -19.11 8.47 12.25
C PHE A 38 -19.82 7.80 11.07
N GLU A 39 -19.05 7.12 10.23
CA GLU A 39 -19.63 6.16 9.29
C GLU A 39 -20.26 4.99 10.06
N GLU A 40 -21.35 4.43 9.55
CA GLU A 40 -22.11 3.37 10.22
C GLU A 40 -21.21 2.16 10.57
N GLY A 41 -21.13 1.80 11.85
CA GLY A 41 -20.29 0.71 12.34
C GLY A 41 -18.78 1.01 12.42
N SER A 42 -18.37 2.25 12.17
CA SER A 42 -16.98 2.71 12.16
C SER A 42 -16.77 3.87 13.15
N LEU A 43 -15.51 4.23 13.44
CA LEU A 43 -15.14 5.46 14.19
C LEU A 43 -14.47 6.48 13.26
N GLN A 44 -14.65 6.31 11.95
CA GLN A 44 -14.13 7.19 10.93
C GLN A 44 -14.99 8.45 10.89
N CYS A 45 -14.37 9.59 11.13
CA CYS A 45 -14.99 10.90 11.09
C CYS A 45 -15.42 11.23 9.66
N ARG A 46 -16.67 11.68 9.50
CA ARG A 46 -17.23 12.15 8.23
C ARG A 46 -16.65 13.49 7.79
N GLU A 47 -16.97 13.87 6.56
CA GLU A 47 -16.60 15.15 5.95
C GLU A 47 -17.03 16.35 6.80
N GLY A 48 -16.11 17.32 6.96
CA GLY A 48 -16.37 18.58 7.68
C GLY A 48 -16.39 18.48 9.21
N ILE A 49 -16.03 17.34 9.80
CA ILE A 49 -15.93 17.22 11.27
C ILE A 49 -14.64 17.86 11.78
N GLN A 50 -14.79 18.76 12.75
CA GLN A 50 -13.67 19.33 13.51
C GLN A 50 -13.70 18.92 14.98
N LEU A 51 -12.59 18.42 15.50
CA LEU A 51 -12.40 18.08 16.92
C LEU A 51 -11.18 18.79 17.48
N GLY A 52 -11.29 19.42 18.66
CA GLY A 52 -10.19 20.16 19.26
C GLY A 52 -9.62 21.28 18.38
N GLY A 53 -10.41 21.80 17.43
CA GLY A 53 -9.98 22.79 16.44
C GLY A 53 -9.22 22.23 15.22
N HIS A 54 -9.11 20.92 15.09
CA HIS A 54 -8.49 20.24 13.95
C HIS A 54 -9.56 19.68 13.01
N ASP A 55 -9.32 19.80 11.70
CA ASP A 55 -10.02 19.01 10.70
C ASP A 55 -9.59 17.54 10.83
N VAL A 56 -10.56 16.67 11.09
CA VAL A 56 -10.33 15.24 11.34
C VAL A 56 -11.09 14.37 10.35
N GLU A 57 -11.54 14.92 9.22
CA GLU A 57 -12.17 14.17 8.16
C GLU A 57 -11.34 12.94 7.72
N GLY A 58 -12.00 11.78 7.62
CA GLY A 58 -11.37 10.53 7.22
C GLY A 58 -10.46 9.90 8.29
N PHE A 59 -10.24 10.56 9.43
CA PHE A 59 -9.54 9.95 10.56
C PHE A 59 -10.46 9.03 11.34
N THR A 60 -9.89 7.94 11.86
CA THR A 60 -10.59 7.03 12.77
C THR A 60 -10.14 7.27 14.21
N ILE A 61 -11.08 7.42 15.14
CA ILE A 61 -10.75 7.43 16.58
C ILE A 61 -10.23 6.04 16.99
N GLN A 62 -8.99 5.95 17.46
CA GLN A 62 -8.36 4.68 17.84
C GLN A 62 -8.38 4.43 19.34
N GLY A 63 -8.21 5.49 20.13
CA GLY A 63 -8.09 5.38 21.58
C GLY A 63 -8.03 6.71 22.29
N MET A 64 -7.94 6.64 23.62
CA MET A 64 -7.69 7.77 24.49
C MET A 64 -6.27 7.66 25.05
N LEU A 65 -5.55 8.77 25.02
CA LEU A 65 -4.24 8.88 25.65
C LEU A 65 -4.44 9.24 27.13
N CYS A 66 -3.93 8.42 28.04
CA CYS A 66 -4.07 8.64 29.48
C CYS A 66 -2.94 8.00 30.29
N ALA A 67 -2.76 8.48 31.52
CA ALA A 67 -1.96 7.78 32.51
C ALA A 67 -2.54 6.37 32.76
N GLY A 68 -1.66 5.37 32.83
CA GLY A 68 -2.05 3.97 33.02
C GLY A 68 -2.64 3.29 31.79
N GLY A 69 -2.64 3.95 30.63
CA GLY A 69 -2.99 3.32 29.35
C GLY A 69 -2.08 2.12 29.05
N LYS A 70 -2.64 1.06 28.46
CA LYS A 70 -1.95 -0.25 28.37
C LYS A 70 -1.34 -0.53 27.00
N VAL A 71 -1.77 0.20 25.97
CA VAL A 71 -1.34 -0.02 24.59
C VAL A 71 -0.32 1.03 24.19
N ARG A 72 0.66 0.65 23.35
CA ARG A 72 1.64 1.59 22.75
C ARG A 72 2.43 2.44 23.77
N ARG A 73 2.62 1.96 25.00
CA ARG A 73 3.37 2.72 26.04
C ARG A 73 4.77 3.12 25.59
N ASP A 74 5.50 2.19 24.96
CA ASP A 74 6.86 2.46 24.48
C ASP A 74 6.85 3.55 23.40
N TYR A 75 5.92 3.46 22.44
CA TYR A 75 5.70 4.46 21.39
C TYR A 75 5.48 5.87 21.96
N TRP A 76 4.69 6.02 23.04
CA TRP A 76 4.45 7.32 23.67
C TRP A 76 5.59 7.79 24.56
N ARG A 77 6.29 6.86 25.23
CA ARG A 77 7.48 7.17 26.03
C ARG A 77 8.58 7.76 25.16
N ASP A 78 8.69 7.31 23.92
CA ASP A 78 9.68 7.83 22.97
C ASP A 78 9.36 9.27 22.54
N GLY A 79 8.17 9.80 22.85
CA GLY A 79 7.84 11.21 22.63
C GLY A 79 8.09 11.63 21.18
N GLN A 80 8.81 12.73 20.96
CA GLN A 80 9.14 13.20 19.60
C GLN A 80 10.01 12.23 18.80
N GLU A 81 10.76 11.36 19.47
CA GLU A 81 11.68 10.41 18.83
C GLU A 81 10.94 9.27 18.14
N ARG A 82 9.64 9.10 18.40
CA ARG A 82 8.81 8.08 17.71
C ARG A 82 8.80 8.28 16.20
N THR A 83 8.97 9.51 15.70
CA THR A 83 9.16 9.82 14.26
C THR A 83 10.37 9.09 13.65
N LYS A 84 11.44 8.88 14.43
CA LYS A 84 12.65 8.20 13.96
C LYS A 84 12.44 6.70 13.75
N GLN A 85 11.57 6.07 14.53
CA GLN A 85 11.23 4.65 14.37
C GLN A 85 10.55 4.36 13.02
N TRP A 86 9.80 5.32 12.50
CA TRP A 86 9.14 5.21 11.21
C TRP A 86 10.01 5.65 10.04
N MET A 87 11.18 6.24 10.32
CA MET A 87 12.04 6.94 9.35
C MET A 87 11.33 8.04 8.55
N THR A 88 10.12 8.44 8.95
CA THR A 88 9.29 9.47 8.31
C THR A 88 9.69 10.87 8.78
N THR A 89 10.97 11.23 8.68
CA THR A 89 11.39 12.58 9.05
C THR A 89 11.08 13.58 7.94
N LYS A 90 10.87 14.85 8.31
CA LYS A 90 10.71 15.95 7.36
C LYS A 90 11.86 16.02 6.38
N GLU A 91 13.10 15.77 6.81
CA GLU A 91 14.25 15.80 5.91
C GLU A 91 14.22 14.68 4.85
N LYS A 92 13.68 13.51 5.18
CA LYS A 92 13.69 12.33 4.29
C LYS A 92 12.49 12.26 3.36
N HIS A 93 11.35 12.79 3.79
CA HIS A 93 10.08 12.64 3.07
C HIS A 93 9.39 13.99 2.78
N ASP A 94 10.05 15.12 3.06
CA ASP A 94 9.56 16.51 2.96
C ASP A 94 8.28 16.76 3.78
N ARG A 95 7.90 15.84 4.66
CA ARG A 95 6.65 15.89 5.40
C ARG A 95 6.71 16.79 6.63
N ASP A 96 5.70 17.65 6.75
CA ASP A 96 5.14 18.05 8.04
C ASP A 96 4.20 16.92 8.49
N ASP A 97 4.77 15.75 8.80
CA ASP A 97 4.03 14.75 9.57
C ASP A 97 3.84 15.38 10.93
N THR A 98 2.72 16.10 11.12
CA THR A 98 2.28 16.58 12.42
C THR A 98 1.86 15.35 13.23
N ILE A 99 2.82 14.49 13.56
CA ILE A 99 2.76 13.71 14.79
C ILE A 99 2.72 14.78 15.87
N GLN A 100 1.50 15.10 16.29
CA GLN A 100 1.29 16.20 17.21
C GLN A 100 1.99 15.91 18.52
N ASP A 101 2.46 16.98 19.15
CA ASP A 101 3.03 16.89 20.48
C ASP A 101 1.98 16.31 21.42
N ILE A 102 2.45 15.45 22.32
CA ILE A 102 1.62 15.00 23.43
C ILE A 102 1.19 16.26 24.19
N PRO A 103 -0.11 16.46 24.44
CA PRO A 103 -0.57 17.65 25.16
C PRO A 103 0.22 17.84 26.45
N ALA A 104 0.57 19.09 26.78
CA ALA A 104 1.44 19.40 27.91
C ALA A 104 0.95 18.81 29.25
N ALA A 105 -0.36 18.64 29.41
CA ALA A 105 -0.97 18.00 30.59
C ALA A 105 -0.59 16.51 30.76
N LEU A 106 -0.19 15.83 29.68
CA LEU A 106 0.25 14.43 29.67
C LEU A 106 1.77 14.31 29.44
N ALA A 107 2.44 15.40 29.11
CA ALA A 107 3.89 15.41 28.92
C ALA A 107 4.59 15.04 30.23
N GLY A 108 5.49 14.03 30.17
CA GLY A 108 6.24 13.56 31.35
C GLY A 108 5.53 12.51 32.21
N CYS A 109 4.33 12.06 31.82
CA CYS A 109 3.67 10.93 32.45
C CYS A 109 4.48 9.64 32.18
N ALA A 110 5.12 9.08 33.22
CA ALA A 110 6.01 7.92 33.10
C ALA A 110 5.28 6.64 32.67
N ASP A 111 3.96 6.58 32.90
CA ASP A 111 3.06 5.48 32.59
C ASP A 111 2.05 5.83 31.49
N LEU A 112 2.40 6.80 30.62
CA LEU A 112 1.56 7.21 29.51
C LEU A 112 1.31 6.06 28.53
N GLY A 113 0.05 5.88 28.14
CA GLY A 113 -0.31 4.92 27.11
C GLY A 113 -1.69 5.17 26.53
N GLU A 114 -2.07 4.31 25.60
CA GLU A 114 -3.40 4.33 24.99
C GLU A 114 -4.36 3.34 25.66
N THR A 115 -5.59 3.79 25.86
CA THR A 115 -6.76 2.93 26.09
C THR A 115 -7.56 2.84 24.81
N ARG A 116 -7.61 1.64 24.21
CA ARG A 116 -8.37 1.39 22.97
C ARG A 116 -9.87 1.55 23.22
N LEU A 117 -10.55 2.30 22.37
CA LEU A 117 -12.01 2.42 22.40
C LEU A 117 -12.63 1.26 21.60
N LYS A 118 -13.65 0.60 22.15
CA LYS A 118 -14.28 -0.60 21.58
C LYS A 118 -15.55 -0.33 20.78
N ARG A 119 -15.87 0.93 20.49
CA ARG A 119 -17.05 1.34 19.70
C ARG A 119 -18.37 0.97 20.39
N THR A 120 -18.50 1.34 21.66
CA THR A 120 -19.76 1.16 22.40
C THR A 120 -20.28 2.53 22.82
N GLU A 121 -21.60 2.72 22.91
CA GLU A 121 -22.18 3.93 23.51
C GLU A 121 -21.56 4.21 24.89
N ALA A 122 -21.25 3.15 25.64
CA ALA A 122 -20.60 3.23 26.93
C ALA A 122 -19.19 3.83 26.85
N ASP A 123 -18.46 3.63 25.76
CA ASP A 123 -17.14 4.24 25.53
C ASP A 123 -17.27 5.71 25.12
N VAL A 124 -18.25 6.05 24.27
CA VAL A 124 -18.53 7.45 23.90
C VAL A 124 -18.94 8.27 25.12
N ARG A 125 -19.77 7.71 26.01
CA ARG A 125 -20.19 8.38 27.25
C ARG A 125 -19.05 8.60 28.26
N LYS A 126 -17.91 7.93 28.10
CA LYS A 126 -16.72 8.17 28.94
C LYS A 126 -15.92 9.38 28.47
N LEU A 127 -16.18 9.90 27.27
CA LEU A 127 -15.50 11.07 26.74
C LEU A 127 -15.97 12.30 27.51
N THR A 128 -15.06 12.88 28.27
CA THR A 128 -15.27 14.14 28.98
C THR A 128 -14.51 15.27 28.27
N PRO A 129 -14.85 16.53 28.56
CA PRO A 129 -13.91 17.62 28.32
C PRO A 129 -12.53 17.23 28.88
N ASP A 130 -11.48 17.66 28.19
CA ASP A 130 -10.08 17.34 28.47
C ASP A 130 -9.64 15.91 28.13
N THR A 131 -10.54 15.06 27.63
CA THR A 131 -10.13 13.75 27.10
C THR A 131 -9.20 13.96 25.90
N VAL A 132 -8.03 13.32 25.93
CA VAL A 132 -7.09 13.35 24.81
C VAL A 132 -7.36 12.16 23.90
N LEU A 133 -7.96 12.41 22.74
CA LEU A 133 -8.20 11.39 21.72
C LEU A 133 -6.98 11.23 20.82
N VAL A 134 -6.73 9.99 20.43
CA VAL A 134 -5.77 9.64 19.38
C VAL A 134 -6.54 9.18 18.16
N LEU A 135 -6.46 9.98 17.10
CA LEU A 135 -7.08 9.72 15.82
C LEU A 135 -6.02 9.31 14.80
N ARG A 136 -6.34 8.32 13.97
CA ARG A 136 -5.43 7.86 12.91
C ARG A 136 -6.18 7.65 11.61
N GLN A 137 -5.59 8.13 10.52
CA GLN A 137 -6.04 7.87 9.15
C GLN A 137 -4.99 7.00 8.47
N GLY A 138 -5.40 5.84 7.99
CA GLY A 138 -4.55 5.01 7.17
C GLY A 138 -4.30 5.62 5.80
N VAL A 139 -3.04 5.67 5.35
CA VAL A 139 -2.66 6.23 4.05
C VAL A 139 -1.87 5.20 3.24
N ALA A 140 -1.80 5.36 1.92
CA ALA A 140 -0.94 4.54 1.09
C ALA A 140 0.54 4.85 1.36
N TYR A 141 1.41 3.87 1.16
CA TYR A 141 2.85 4.10 1.26
C TYR A 141 3.37 5.00 0.12
N VAL A 142 2.63 5.17 -0.97
CA VAL A 142 2.93 6.20 -1.98
C VAL A 142 2.53 7.60 -1.52
N ASP A 143 1.48 7.75 -0.72
CA ASP A 143 1.07 9.06 -0.18
C ASP A 143 2.12 9.56 0.82
N LEU A 144 2.64 8.63 1.63
CA LEU A 144 4.06 8.29 1.87
C LEU A 144 5.27 8.97 1.24
N LEU A 145 5.21 9.25 -0.05
CA LEU A 145 6.34 9.72 -0.84
C LEU A 145 5.96 10.90 -1.75
N ASP A 146 4.67 11.13 -1.96
CA ASP A 146 4.16 12.15 -2.86
C ASP A 146 4.14 13.55 -2.19
N GLN A 147 5.22 14.29 -2.41
CA GLN A 147 5.27 15.76 -2.30
C GLN A 147 5.95 16.39 -3.53
N GLY A 148 5.69 15.86 -4.73
CA GLY A 148 6.26 16.40 -5.97
C GLY A 148 7.75 16.17 -6.18
N LYS A 149 8.39 15.38 -5.30
CA LYS A 149 9.76 14.86 -5.44
C LYS A 149 9.72 13.35 -5.41
N PHE A 150 9.13 12.74 -6.44
CA PHE A 150 9.47 11.36 -6.70
C PHE A 150 10.99 11.32 -6.92
N ALA A 151 11.75 10.69 -6.01
CA ALA A 151 13.06 10.16 -6.35
C ALA A 151 12.91 9.43 -7.69
N PRO A 152 13.90 9.44 -8.60
CA PRO A 152 13.70 8.93 -9.95
C PRO A 152 13.20 7.48 -9.87
N LEU A 153 11.89 7.30 -10.02
CA LEU A 153 11.23 6.02 -9.83
C LEU A 153 11.66 5.14 -10.98
N CYS A 154 12.42 4.10 -10.65
CA CYS A 154 13.04 3.25 -11.64
C CYS A 154 11.97 2.31 -12.22
N SER A 155 11.45 1.37 -11.43
CA SER A 155 10.59 0.31 -11.97
C SER A 155 9.26 0.13 -11.24
N PHE A 156 8.23 -0.27 -12.00
CA PHE A 156 6.99 -0.83 -11.44
C PHE A 156 7.17 -2.32 -11.10
N VAL A 157 6.58 -2.79 -10.00
CA VAL A 157 6.68 -4.16 -9.51
C VAL A 157 5.28 -4.75 -9.37
N SER A 158 4.99 -5.73 -10.23
CA SER A 158 3.82 -6.61 -10.15
C SER A 158 4.17 -7.84 -9.31
N HIS A 159 3.41 -8.12 -8.26
CA HIS A 159 3.60 -9.33 -7.44
C HIS A 159 2.29 -9.77 -6.77
N TRP A 160 2.31 -10.97 -6.18
CA TRP A 160 1.20 -11.44 -5.36
C TRP A 160 1.34 -10.91 -3.93
N TRP A 161 0.31 -10.25 -3.42
CA TRP A 161 0.34 -9.59 -2.11
C TRP A 161 0.55 -10.54 -0.92
N GLY A 162 0.31 -11.85 -1.13
CA GLY A 162 0.55 -12.88 -0.13
C GLY A 162 1.90 -13.57 -0.24
N GLU A 163 2.80 -13.10 -1.11
CA GLU A 163 4.16 -13.63 -1.25
C GLU A 163 4.93 -13.50 0.08
N GLU A 164 5.78 -14.47 0.36
CA GLU A 164 6.65 -14.44 1.53
C GLU A 164 7.63 -13.26 1.44
N THR A 165 7.73 -12.48 2.52
CA THR A 165 8.42 -11.18 2.49
C THR A 165 9.92 -11.30 2.19
N LEU A 166 10.62 -12.33 2.69
CA LEU A 166 12.03 -12.53 2.41
C LEU A 166 12.28 -12.94 0.96
N GLN A 167 11.40 -13.78 0.38
CA GLN A 167 11.42 -14.13 -1.04
C GLN A 167 11.18 -12.90 -1.91
N PHE A 168 10.15 -12.11 -1.62
CA PHE A 168 9.87 -10.86 -2.30
C PHE A 168 11.08 -9.91 -2.28
N ALA A 169 11.68 -9.69 -1.10
CA ALA A 169 12.86 -8.84 -0.94
C ALA A 169 14.10 -9.39 -1.68
N ALA A 170 14.28 -10.72 -1.71
CA ALA A 170 15.35 -11.35 -2.47
C ALA A 170 15.14 -11.16 -3.98
N SER A 171 13.92 -11.31 -4.48
CA SER A 171 13.56 -11.07 -5.88
C SER A 171 13.84 -9.62 -6.30
N LEU A 172 13.45 -8.63 -5.47
CA LEU A 172 13.77 -7.22 -5.70
C LEU A 172 15.27 -6.95 -5.73
N ARG A 173 16.02 -7.54 -4.81
CA ARG A 173 17.49 -7.40 -4.79
C ARG A 173 18.10 -7.93 -6.08
N LYS A 174 17.68 -9.11 -6.53
CA LYS A 174 18.16 -9.70 -7.79
C LYS A 174 17.84 -8.84 -9.01
N HIS A 175 16.65 -8.23 -9.03
CA HIS A 175 16.30 -7.28 -10.08
C HIS A 175 17.20 -6.03 -10.02
N ALA A 176 17.39 -5.42 -8.84
CA ALA A 176 18.24 -4.23 -8.68
C ALA A 176 19.68 -4.50 -9.12
N GLU A 177 20.26 -5.61 -8.69
CA GLU A 177 21.62 -6.07 -9.06
C GLU A 177 21.80 -6.17 -10.59
N SER A 178 20.73 -6.48 -11.32
CA SER A 178 20.77 -6.65 -12.77
C SER A 178 20.40 -5.38 -13.53
N ALA A 179 19.45 -4.59 -13.03
CA ALA A 179 18.92 -3.41 -13.72
C ALA A 179 19.79 -2.17 -13.49
N TYR A 180 20.50 -2.11 -12.36
CA TYR A 180 21.36 -1.01 -11.98
C TYR A 180 22.58 -1.50 -11.18
N PRO A 181 23.51 -2.24 -11.84
CA PRO A 181 24.62 -2.93 -11.18
C PRO A 181 25.63 -2.00 -10.51
N GLU A 182 25.72 -0.75 -10.94
CA GLU A 182 26.64 0.25 -10.37
C GLU A 182 26.27 0.61 -8.93
N ASP A 183 24.97 0.72 -8.64
CA ASP A 183 24.47 1.02 -7.30
C ASP A 183 23.05 0.46 -7.05
N PRO A 184 22.92 -0.87 -6.85
CA PRO A 184 21.62 -1.51 -6.66
C PRO A 184 20.80 -0.97 -5.48
N GLY A 185 21.47 -0.33 -4.50
CA GLY A 185 20.84 0.23 -3.31
C GLY A 185 19.98 1.47 -3.59
N GLU A 186 20.27 2.18 -4.68
CA GLU A 186 19.55 3.40 -5.10
C GLU A 186 18.32 3.09 -5.96
N MET A 187 18.07 1.82 -6.28
CA MET A 187 16.95 1.41 -7.11
C MET A 187 15.62 1.67 -6.39
N CYS A 188 14.79 2.55 -6.96
CA CYS A 188 13.48 2.90 -6.41
C CYS A 188 12.35 2.16 -7.13
N TYR A 189 11.44 1.57 -6.37
CA TYR A 189 10.36 0.74 -6.91
C TYR A 189 8.97 1.28 -6.60
N TYR A 190 8.10 1.24 -7.62
CA TYR A 190 6.66 1.31 -7.44
C TYR A 190 6.09 -0.10 -7.26
N ILE A 191 5.75 -0.47 -6.03
CA ILE A 191 5.22 -1.81 -5.75
C ILE A 191 3.70 -1.76 -5.78
N CYS A 192 3.06 -2.68 -6.53
CA CYS A 192 1.62 -2.65 -6.76
C CYS A 192 0.83 -2.61 -5.44
N THR A 193 1.15 -3.46 -4.47
CA THR A 193 0.56 -3.42 -3.11
C THR A 193 0.73 -2.04 -2.47
N PHE A 194 1.93 -1.49 -2.44
CA PHE A 194 2.25 -0.24 -1.73
C PHE A 194 1.74 1.02 -2.43
N SER A 195 1.23 0.88 -3.66
CA SER A 195 0.57 1.94 -4.40
C SER A 195 -0.87 2.18 -3.93
N ASN A 196 -1.44 1.30 -3.09
CA ASN A 196 -2.78 1.45 -2.53
C ASN A 196 -2.73 1.73 -1.03
N SER A 197 -3.79 2.36 -0.52
CA SER A 197 -4.00 2.44 0.93
C SER A 197 -4.34 1.05 1.45
N GLN A 198 -3.41 0.45 2.20
CA GLN A 198 -3.61 -0.88 2.79
C GLN A 198 -4.63 -0.88 3.94
N HIS A 199 -5.12 0.30 4.31
CA HIS A 199 -6.14 0.48 5.33
C HIS A 199 -7.55 0.52 4.73
N CYS A 200 -7.66 0.94 3.47
CA CYS A 200 -8.89 0.96 2.69
C CYS A 200 -8.49 0.90 1.21
N VAL A 201 -8.54 -0.29 0.61
CA VAL A 201 -8.16 -0.46 -0.78
C VAL A 201 -9.24 0.17 -1.65
N ASP A 202 -8.95 1.35 -2.17
CA ASP A 202 -9.76 2.04 -3.17
C ASP A 202 -9.03 2.02 -4.51
N LEU A 203 -9.63 1.34 -5.48
CA LEU A 203 -9.10 1.20 -6.84
C LEU A 203 -9.78 2.17 -7.83
N GLY A 204 -10.66 3.04 -7.32
CA GLY A 204 -11.49 3.94 -8.10
C GLY A 204 -12.68 3.22 -8.76
N SER A 205 -13.53 4.01 -9.42
CA SER A 205 -14.69 3.50 -10.16
C SER A 205 -14.35 2.89 -11.52
N ASP A 206 -13.12 3.12 -12.00
CA ASP A 206 -12.62 2.62 -13.27
C ASP A 206 -11.11 2.36 -13.19
N TRP A 207 -10.62 1.38 -13.96
CA TRP A 207 -9.22 0.99 -13.97
C TRP A 207 -8.29 2.12 -14.40
N THR A 208 -8.75 3.08 -15.21
CA THR A 208 -7.96 4.21 -15.69
C THR A 208 -7.53 5.14 -14.55
N VAL A 209 -8.38 5.29 -13.53
CA VAL A 209 -8.10 6.12 -12.35
C VAL A 209 -7.45 5.34 -11.21
N SER A 210 -7.33 4.01 -11.35
CA SER A 210 -6.72 3.16 -10.33
C SER A 210 -5.27 3.57 -10.02
N PRO A 211 -4.84 3.47 -8.75
CA PRO A 211 -3.47 3.78 -8.37
C PRO A 211 -2.42 3.00 -9.18
N PHE A 212 -2.72 1.73 -9.52
CA PHE A 212 -1.84 0.90 -10.35
C PHE A 212 -1.63 1.48 -11.75
N ASN A 213 -2.70 1.90 -12.43
CA ASN A 213 -2.60 2.45 -13.78
C ASN A 213 -1.82 3.77 -13.77
N ARG A 214 -2.07 4.62 -12.78
CA ARG A 214 -1.34 5.89 -12.62
C ARG A 214 0.16 5.66 -12.41
N ALA A 215 0.54 4.69 -11.58
CA ALA A 215 1.94 4.32 -11.36
C ALA A 215 2.59 3.79 -12.64
N LEU A 216 1.92 2.89 -13.37
CA LEU A 216 2.41 2.36 -14.65
C LEU A 216 2.58 3.45 -15.71
N GLU A 217 1.62 4.39 -15.82
CA GLU A 217 1.69 5.51 -16.75
C GLU A 217 2.87 6.44 -16.43
N HIS A 218 3.08 6.72 -15.15
CA HIS A 218 4.22 7.52 -14.68
C HIS A 218 5.55 6.86 -15.05
N VAL A 219 5.74 5.57 -14.72
CA VAL A 219 6.97 4.84 -15.05
C VAL A 219 7.18 4.77 -16.56
N ALA A 220 6.12 4.56 -17.35
CA ALA A 220 6.20 4.59 -18.81
C ALA A 220 6.58 5.96 -19.38
N GLN A 221 6.14 7.05 -18.74
CA GLN A 221 6.58 8.39 -19.11
C GLN A 221 8.08 8.58 -18.84
N CYS A 222 8.56 8.19 -17.65
CA CYS A 222 9.98 8.24 -17.30
C CYS A 222 10.83 7.41 -18.26
N TYR A 223 10.40 6.19 -18.58
CA TYR A 223 11.07 5.33 -19.56
C TYR A 223 11.18 6.00 -20.94
N ARG A 224 10.09 6.61 -21.45
CA ARG A 224 10.11 7.29 -22.76
C ARG A 224 11.07 8.48 -22.79
N GLN A 225 11.25 9.16 -21.66
CA GLN A 225 12.11 10.35 -21.56
C GLN A 225 13.60 10.00 -21.45
N LYS A 226 13.94 8.97 -20.65
CA LYS A 226 15.34 8.65 -20.32
C LYS A 226 15.88 7.44 -21.08
N GLN A 227 15.02 6.48 -21.41
CA GLN A 227 15.37 5.21 -22.07
C GLN A 227 16.50 4.42 -21.37
N GLU A 228 16.64 4.56 -20.05
CA GLU A 228 17.62 3.82 -19.26
C GLU A 228 17.05 2.46 -18.81
N ALA A 229 17.93 1.46 -18.64
CA ALA A 229 17.55 0.09 -18.27
C ALA A 229 16.90 -0.01 -16.88
N MET A 230 17.16 0.96 -16.01
CA MET A 230 16.50 1.05 -14.71
C MET A 230 14.99 1.32 -14.82
N PHE A 231 14.51 1.82 -15.98
CA PHE A 231 13.09 2.10 -16.17
C PHE A 231 12.35 0.96 -16.86
N GLY A 232 11.30 0.47 -16.22
CA GLY A 232 10.54 -0.68 -16.73
C GLY A 232 9.47 -1.15 -15.75
N ALA A 233 8.96 -2.34 -16.01
CA ALA A 233 8.16 -3.10 -15.07
C ALA A 233 8.77 -4.49 -14.87
N VAL A 234 8.62 -5.03 -13.68
CA VAL A 234 9.04 -6.37 -13.33
C VAL A 234 7.88 -7.12 -12.69
N MET A 235 7.65 -8.37 -13.10
CA MET A 235 6.78 -9.29 -12.40
C MET A 235 7.61 -10.26 -11.57
N LEU A 236 7.34 -10.28 -10.27
CA LEU A 236 7.98 -11.18 -9.33
C LEU A 236 7.11 -12.41 -9.14
N PHE A 237 7.75 -13.58 -9.24
CA PHE A 237 7.11 -14.88 -9.10
C PHE A 237 7.44 -15.51 -7.76
N ASP A 238 6.40 -15.89 -7.03
CA ASP A 238 6.48 -16.85 -5.94
C ASP A 238 6.64 -18.28 -6.50
N GLU A 239 6.92 -19.22 -5.61
CA GLU A 239 7.12 -20.64 -5.95
C GLU A 239 5.96 -21.28 -6.74
N ASN A 240 4.74 -20.74 -6.59
CA ASN A 240 3.52 -21.23 -7.24
C ASN A 240 3.13 -20.45 -8.49
N CYS A 241 3.87 -19.40 -8.86
CA CYS A 241 3.53 -18.48 -9.94
C CYS A 241 2.11 -17.90 -9.81
N THR A 242 1.71 -17.60 -8.58
CA THR A 242 0.39 -17.12 -8.18
C THR A 242 0.01 -15.85 -8.94
N THR A 243 0.98 -15.00 -9.29
CA THR A 243 0.77 -13.79 -10.10
C THR A 243 0.02 -14.06 -11.41
N LEU A 244 0.31 -15.16 -12.09
CA LEU A 244 -0.38 -15.50 -13.34
C LEU A 244 -1.84 -15.92 -13.11
N THR A 245 -2.21 -16.30 -11.89
CA THR A 245 -3.59 -16.70 -11.57
C THR A 245 -4.47 -15.52 -11.14
N ARG A 246 -3.95 -14.29 -11.11
CA ARG A 246 -4.59 -13.11 -10.53
C ARG A 246 -4.90 -12.07 -11.60
N ILE A 247 -6.17 -11.68 -11.73
CA ILE A 247 -6.60 -10.78 -12.82
C ILE A 247 -5.88 -9.41 -12.79
N TRP A 248 -5.59 -8.88 -11.61
CA TRP A 248 -4.87 -7.61 -11.44
C TRP A 248 -3.42 -7.67 -11.95
N CYS A 249 -2.70 -8.78 -11.71
CA CYS A 249 -1.35 -8.96 -12.24
C CYS A 249 -1.35 -9.14 -13.77
N ILE A 250 -2.40 -9.79 -14.31
CA ILE A 250 -2.61 -9.89 -15.77
C ILE A 250 -2.93 -8.52 -16.39
N PHE A 251 -3.75 -7.71 -15.71
CA PHE A 251 -4.00 -6.33 -16.10
C PHE A 251 -2.71 -5.51 -16.17
N GLU A 252 -1.85 -5.59 -15.15
CA GLU A 252 -0.57 -4.88 -15.10
C GLU A 252 0.31 -5.26 -16.29
N THR A 253 0.35 -6.55 -16.64
CA THR A 253 1.06 -7.05 -17.81
C THR A 253 0.49 -6.48 -19.12
N TRP A 254 -0.84 -6.51 -19.28
CA TRP A 254 -1.53 -5.92 -20.43
C TRP A 254 -1.26 -4.41 -20.55
N ARG A 255 -1.28 -3.68 -19.44
CA ARG A 255 -0.96 -2.25 -19.42
C ARG A 255 0.48 -1.98 -19.81
N CYS A 256 1.45 -2.74 -19.30
CA CYS A 256 2.85 -2.62 -19.72
C CYS A 256 2.99 -2.77 -21.24
N HIS A 257 2.28 -3.73 -21.83
CA HIS A 257 2.25 -3.92 -23.29
C HIS A 257 1.71 -2.69 -24.02
N ASN A 258 0.54 -2.17 -23.63
CA ASN A 258 -0.05 -0.99 -24.27
C ASN A 258 0.80 0.27 -24.13
N LEU A 259 1.45 0.43 -22.98
CA LEU A 259 2.33 1.56 -22.69
C LEU A 259 3.71 1.43 -23.34
N LYS A 260 4.00 0.28 -23.99
CA LYS A 260 5.31 -0.07 -24.56
C LYS A 260 6.42 0.00 -23.51
N LEU A 261 6.10 -0.36 -22.27
CA LEU A 261 7.04 -0.40 -21.17
C LEU A 261 7.81 -1.73 -21.20
N PRO A 262 9.14 -1.76 -21.04
CA PRO A 262 9.89 -2.99 -20.88
C PRO A 262 9.33 -3.78 -19.70
N PHE A 263 9.17 -5.07 -19.86
CA PHE A 263 8.60 -5.94 -18.83
C PHE A 263 9.45 -7.19 -18.69
N THR A 264 9.93 -7.46 -17.48
CA THR A 264 10.83 -8.58 -17.16
C THR A 264 10.24 -9.49 -16.09
N LEU A 265 10.70 -10.74 -16.05
CA LEU A 265 10.23 -11.77 -15.13
C LEU A 265 11.35 -12.14 -14.15
N TYR A 266 11.08 -12.09 -12.85
CA TYR A 266 12.08 -12.38 -11.81
C TYR A 266 11.52 -13.28 -10.72
N SER A 267 12.41 -13.97 -10.04
CA SER A 267 12.16 -14.65 -8.76
C SER A 267 13.35 -14.40 -7.82
N CYS A 268 13.31 -15.02 -6.64
CA CYS A 268 14.42 -14.97 -5.68
C CYS A 268 15.71 -15.62 -6.23
N GLU A 269 15.60 -16.41 -7.30
CA GLU A 269 16.72 -17.04 -8.00
C GLU A 269 17.32 -16.12 -9.09
N GLY A 270 16.65 -15.02 -9.45
CA GLY A 270 17.09 -14.07 -10.45
C GLY A 270 16.13 -13.93 -11.63
N LYS A 271 16.65 -13.41 -12.75
CA LYS A 271 15.88 -13.23 -13.98
C LYS A 271 15.46 -14.59 -14.52
N LEU A 272 14.17 -14.76 -14.77
CA LEU A 272 13.63 -15.98 -15.36
C LEU A 272 13.82 -15.91 -16.88
N THR A 273 14.65 -16.81 -17.38
CA THR A 273 15.01 -16.92 -18.80
C THR A 273 14.94 -18.37 -19.32
N ARG A 274 15.31 -18.59 -20.57
CA ARG A 274 15.10 -19.82 -21.36
C ARG A 274 16.00 -20.90 -20.94
N THR A 275 17.18 -20.42 -20.63
CA THR A 275 18.25 -21.14 -20.00
C THR A 275 18.03 -21.33 -18.51
N SER A 276 17.00 -20.74 -17.88
CA SER A 276 16.68 -21.03 -16.49
C SER A 276 16.13 -22.45 -16.37
N THR A 277 16.85 -23.29 -15.64
CA THR A 277 16.54 -24.72 -15.44
C THR A 277 15.99 -25.01 -14.04
N SER A 278 15.62 -23.99 -13.28
CA SER A 278 15.03 -24.21 -11.96
C SER A 278 13.63 -24.81 -12.07
N SER A 279 13.20 -25.48 -11.01
CA SER A 279 11.85 -26.04 -10.92
C SER A 279 10.76 -24.97 -11.08
N LEU A 280 11.04 -23.74 -10.62
CA LEU A 280 10.19 -22.58 -10.82
C LEU A 280 10.10 -22.21 -12.30
N ALA A 281 11.22 -22.14 -13.02
CA ALA A 281 11.22 -21.82 -14.45
C ALA A 281 10.46 -22.87 -15.27
N GLU A 282 10.61 -24.16 -14.93
CA GLU A 282 9.84 -25.25 -15.55
C GLU A 282 8.34 -25.12 -15.28
N ARG A 283 7.95 -24.83 -14.03
CA ARG A 283 6.55 -24.59 -13.65
C ARG A 283 5.97 -23.38 -14.37
N LEU A 284 6.72 -22.30 -14.45
CA LEU A 284 6.33 -21.09 -15.18
C LEU A 284 6.07 -21.40 -16.65
N ARG A 285 6.99 -22.11 -17.33
CA ARG A 285 6.80 -22.53 -18.72
C ARG A 285 5.54 -23.40 -18.88
N ALA A 286 5.33 -24.36 -18.00
CA ALA A 286 4.14 -25.20 -18.01
C ALA A 286 2.85 -24.37 -17.85
N LEU A 287 2.82 -23.46 -16.87
CA LEU A 287 1.69 -22.58 -16.61
C LEU A 287 1.41 -21.63 -17.78
N VAL A 288 2.43 -20.96 -18.33
CA VAL A 288 2.26 -20.04 -19.47
C VAL A 288 1.76 -20.78 -20.72
N SER A 289 2.11 -22.07 -20.88
CA SER A 289 1.58 -22.88 -21.98
C SER A 289 0.08 -23.18 -21.84
N GLN A 290 -0.42 -23.28 -20.61
CA GLN A 290 -1.78 -23.76 -20.28
C GLN A 290 -2.72 -22.67 -19.75
N ILE A 291 -2.21 -21.49 -19.41
CA ILE A 291 -3.00 -20.48 -18.71
C ILE A 291 -4.13 -19.95 -19.59
N ASP A 292 -5.34 -20.03 -19.04
CA ASP A 292 -6.52 -19.31 -19.53
C ASP A 292 -6.71 -18.04 -18.70
N LEU A 293 -6.39 -16.89 -19.29
CA LEU A 293 -6.48 -15.60 -18.61
C LEU A 293 -7.93 -15.24 -18.20
N ALA A 294 -8.95 -15.81 -18.86
CA ALA A 294 -10.36 -15.63 -18.47
C ALA A 294 -10.71 -16.38 -17.18
N SER A 295 -9.95 -17.43 -16.84
CA SER A 295 -10.14 -18.22 -15.62
C SER A 295 -9.46 -17.60 -14.39
N THR A 296 -8.79 -16.46 -14.54
CA THR A 296 -8.07 -15.81 -13.43
C THR A 296 -8.98 -15.45 -12.27
N SER A 297 -8.41 -15.52 -11.06
CA SER A 297 -9.07 -15.22 -9.81
C SER A 297 -9.07 -13.73 -9.49
N CYS A 298 -10.13 -13.28 -8.81
CA CYS A 298 -10.25 -11.96 -8.21
C CYS A 298 -11.04 -12.09 -6.90
N SER A 299 -10.68 -11.32 -5.89
CA SER A 299 -11.47 -11.21 -4.65
C SER A 299 -12.77 -10.44 -4.89
N GLU A 300 -12.73 -9.44 -5.77
CA GLU A 300 -13.88 -8.60 -6.10
C GLU A 300 -14.36 -8.88 -7.53
N LEU A 301 -15.64 -9.26 -7.66
CA LEU A 301 -16.21 -9.59 -8.97
C LEU A 301 -16.30 -8.34 -9.88
N GLY A 302 -16.58 -7.18 -9.29
CA GLY A 302 -16.64 -5.90 -10.02
C GLY A 302 -15.33 -5.61 -10.75
N ASP A 303 -14.21 -5.71 -10.05
CA ASP A 303 -12.86 -5.56 -10.61
C ASP A 303 -12.62 -6.52 -11.76
N LYS A 304 -12.97 -7.80 -11.57
CA LYS A 304 -12.78 -8.82 -12.60
C LYS A 304 -13.53 -8.44 -13.88
N LEU A 305 -14.80 -8.10 -13.76
CA LEU A 305 -15.63 -7.74 -14.92
C LEU A 305 -15.11 -6.46 -15.61
N MET A 306 -14.70 -5.46 -14.84
CA MET A 306 -14.12 -4.23 -15.35
C MET A 306 -12.84 -4.49 -16.15
N ILE A 307 -11.89 -5.24 -15.57
CA ILE A 307 -10.62 -5.56 -16.22
C ILE A 307 -10.84 -6.44 -17.45
N GLU A 308 -11.67 -7.48 -17.34
CA GLU A 308 -11.96 -8.35 -18.47
C GLU A 308 -12.54 -7.57 -19.64
N LYS A 309 -13.47 -6.63 -19.35
CA LYS A 309 -14.03 -5.75 -20.37
C LYS A 309 -12.93 -4.90 -21.02
N ALA A 310 -12.09 -4.24 -20.22
CA ALA A 310 -10.99 -3.41 -20.71
C ALA A 310 -10.02 -4.18 -21.60
N ILE A 311 -9.65 -5.40 -21.20
CA ILE A 311 -8.77 -6.26 -21.99
C ILE A 311 -9.46 -6.72 -23.27
N ARG A 312 -10.73 -7.17 -23.22
CA ARG A 312 -11.48 -7.65 -24.39
C ARG A 312 -11.72 -6.56 -25.44
N GLU A 313 -11.94 -5.32 -25.00
CA GLU A 313 -12.16 -4.17 -25.89
C GLU A 313 -10.85 -3.63 -26.50
N ALA A 314 -9.70 -3.99 -25.94
CA ALA A 314 -8.40 -3.61 -26.48
C ALA A 314 -8.06 -4.36 -27.78
N PRO A 315 -7.31 -3.75 -28.72
CA PRO A 315 -6.84 -4.43 -29.92
C PRO A 315 -6.10 -5.74 -29.58
N GLY A 316 -6.60 -6.85 -30.11
CA GLY A 316 -6.05 -8.20 -29.89
C GLY A 316 -6.47 -8.87 -28.58
N GLY A 317 -7.18 -8.17 -27.69
CA GLY A 317 -7.82 -8.78 -26.52
C GLY A 317 -6.86 -9.52 -25.58
N PHE A 318 -7.39 -10.56 -24.92
CA PHE A 318 -6.59 -11.51 -24.14
C PHE A 318 -5.51 -12.22 -24.96
N LEU A 319 -5.73 -12.41 -26.27
CA LEU A 319 -4.75 -13.08 -27.13
C LEU A 319 -3.47 -12.26 -27.28
N ALA A 320 -3.56 -10.93 -27.34
CA ALA A 320 -2.38 -10.08 -27.40
C ALA A 320 -1.58 -10.10 -26.09
N VAL A 321 -2.26 -10.07 -24.95
CA VAL A 321 -1.64 -10.22 -23.61
C VAL A 321 -0.91 -11.54 -23.52
N PHE A 322 -1.60 -12.61 -23.93
CA PHE A 322 -1.08 -13.95 -23.90
C PHE A 322 0.09 -14.16 -24.86
N ALA A 323 0.00 -13.62 -26.07
CA ALA A 323 1.09 -13.64 -27.03
C ALA A 323 2.31 -12.91 -26.47
N LYS A 324 2.14 -11.78 -25.76
CA LYS A 324 3.26 -11.05 -25.15
C LYS A 324 3.86 -11.79 -23.95
N LEU A 325 3.02 -12.33 -23.05
CA LEU A 325 3.47 -13.19 -21.94
C LEU A 325 4.23 -14.40 -22.46
N ARG A 326 3.70 -15.08 -23.47
CA ARG A 326 4.35 -16.20 -24.15
C ARG A 326 5.63 -15.76 -24.84
N LEU A 327 5.61 -14.63 -25.56
CA LEU A 327 6.77 -14.08 -26.24
C LEU A 327 7.87 -13.79 -25.22
N GLN A 328 7.59 -13.12 -24.10
CA GLN A 328 8.57 -12.92 -23.03
C GLN A 328 8.99 -14.23 -22.41
N ALA A 329 8.05 -15.14 -22.16
CA ALA A 329 8.32 -16.52 -21.77
C ALA A 329 8.84 -17.41 -22.92
N SER A 330 9.30 -16.89 -24.06
CA SER A 330 9.80 -17.71 -25.19
C SER A 330 11.01 -17.10 -25.92
N GLU A 331 11.09 -15.77 -25.93
CA GLU A 331 12.26 -14.98 -26.29
C GLU A 331 13.17 -14.84 -25.07
N GLU A 332 12.57 -14.71 -23.88
CA GLU A 332 13.29 -14.83 -22.63
C GLU A 332 13.22 -16.23 -22.02
N LEU A 333 12.16 -17.09 -22.08
CA LEU A 333 12.15 -18.53 -21.64
C LEU A 333 12.23 -19.61 -22.75
#